data_AF-A0A7C4N3H4-F1
#
_entry.id   AF-A0A7C4N3H4-F1
#
_cell.length_a   1.000
_cell.length_b   1.000
_cell.length_c   1.000
_cell.angle_alpha   90.00
_cell.angle_beta   90.00
_cell.angle_gamma   90.00
#
_symmetry.space_group_name_H-M   'P 1'
#
loop_
_entity.id
_entity.type
_entity.pdbx_description
1 polymer ?
#
loop_
_entity_poly.entity_id
_entity_poly.type
_entity_poly.pdbx_seq_one_letter_code
_entity_poly.pdbx_strand_id
1 'polypeptide(L)'
;MWRTVGPIWNAVFSLKRGKRDRGSELKGAELQKLLGVEVAAGARGLEKEVTSGYCGDLLSDVMANAKEGAIWVTIQSHQNIVAVAVLKRLAAIVLANSRIPDEETRAKAEAEGIPILLSALGAYQIAGRLYELGIGRIEA
;
A
#
# COMPACT_ATOMS: atom_id res chain seq x y z
N MET A 1 -30.11 -3.84 -4.06
CA MET A 1 -30.38 -2.38 -4.08
C MET A 1 -29.40 -1.69 -3.14
N TRP A 2 -28.25 -1.23 -3.64
CA TRP A 2 -27.38 -0.26 -2.97
C TRP A 2 -26.69 0.56 -4.07
N ARG A 3 -27.34 1.65 -4.49
CA ARG A 3 -26.75 2.77 -5.22
C ARG A 3 -26.55 3.90 -4.20
N THR A 4 -25.60 4.78 -4.53
CA THR A 4 -25.18 6.04 -3.86
C THR A 4 -24.20 5.94 -2.70
N VAL A 5 -22.93 5.74 -3.04
CA VAL A 5 -21.86 6.60 -2.46
C VAL A 5 -22.10 8.01 -3.00
N GLY A 6 -22.43 8.94 -2.10
CA GLY A 6 -22.95 10.27 -2.44
C GLY A 6 -21.94 11.28 -3.00
N PRO A 7 -22.43 12.43 -3.50
CA PRO A 7 -21.66 13.48 -4.21
C PRO A 7 -20.57 14.18 -3.38
N ILE A 8 -20.55 13.97 -2.06
CA ILE A 8 -19.56 14.53 -1.13
C ILE A 8 -18.17 13.93 -1.38
N TRP A 9 -18.09 12.65 -1.79
CA TRP A 9 -16.81 12.02 -2.15
C TRP A 9 -16.15 12.72 -3.35
N ASN A 10 -16.92 13.05 -4.39
CA ASN A 10 -16.40 13.78 -5.54
C ASN A 10 -15.95 15.21 -5.18
N ALA A 11 -16.59 15.85 -4.20
CA ALA A 11 -16.21 17.19 -3.76
C ALA A 11 -14.88 17.20 -2.99
N VAL A 12 -14.65 16.21 -2.11
CA VAL A 12 -13.36 16.04 -1.40
C VAL A 12 -12.23 15.71 -2.38
N PHE A 13 -12.51 14.91 -3.41
CA PHE A 13 -11.55 14.61 -4.49
C PHE A 13 -11.31 15.81 -5.42
N SER A 14 -12.33 16.64 -5.69
CA SER A 14 -12.21 17.81 -6.57
C SER A 14 -11.43 18.98 -5.94
N LEU A 15 -11.46 19.12 -4.61
CA LEU A 15 -10.82 20.22 -3.86
C LEU A 15 -9.34 20.01 -3.53
N LYS A 16 -8.77 18.81 -3.76
CA LYS A 16 -7.32 18.55 -3.66
C LYS A 16 -6.66 18.27 -5.02
N ARG A 17 -7.14 18.90 -6.09
CA ARG A 17 -6.42 18.97 -7.39
C ARG A 17 -5.21 19.92 -7.35
N GLY A 18 -4.57 20.09 -6.19
CA GLY A 18 -3.30 20.79 -6.07
C GLY A 18 -2.17 19.87 -6.52
N LYS A 19 -1.29 20.35 -7.42
CA LYS A 19 0.02 19.72 -7.64
C LYS A 19 0.67 19.52 -6.26
N ARG A 20 1.04 18.27 -5.92
CA ARG A 20 1.84 17.95 -4.74
C ARG A 20 3.06 18.88 -4.73
N ASP A 21 3.26 19.62 -3.65
CA ASP A 21 4.45 20.44 -3.49
C ASP A 21 5.66 19.49 -3.39
N ARG A 22 6.73 19.82 -4.11
CA ARG A 22 7.93 18.97 -4.26
C ARG A 22 8.56 18.72 -2.88
N GLY A 23 8.18 17.64 -2.20
CA GLY A 23 8.76 17.25 -0.92
C GLY A 23 7.81 16.77 0.18
N SER A 24 6.47 16.73 -0.03
CA SER A 24 5.60 16.21 1.04
C SER A 24 5.69 14.68 1.14
N GLU A 25 6.51 14.15 2.03
CA GLU A 25 6.62 12.73 2.36
C GLU A 25 5.25 12.16 2.75
N LEU A 26 4.79 11.06 2.13
CA LEU A 26 3.55 10.38 2.53
C LEU A 26 3.90 9.23 3.46
N LYS A 27 3.40 9.28 4.70
CA LYS A 27 3.56 8.17 5.65
C LYS A 27 2.54 7.08 5.39
N GLY A 28 2.87 5.84 5.74
CA GLY A 28 1.94 4.69 5.66
C GLY A 28 0.58 4.96 6.32
N ALA A 29 0.56 5.65 7.47
CA ALA A 29 -0.68 6.00 8.18
C ALA A 29 -1.60 6.96 7.38
N GLU A 30 -1.03 7.87 6.59
CA GLU A 30 -1.80 8.77 5.74
C GLU A 30 -2.34 8.03 4.53
N LEU A 31 -1.52 7.14 3.95
CA LEU A 31 -1.92 6.30 2.84
C LEU A 31 -3.05 5.33 3.20
N GLN A 32 -3.01 4.76 4.41
CA GLN A 32 -4.09 3.93 4.91
C GLN A 32 -5.44 4.66 4.81
N LYS A 33 -5.49 5.90 5.29
CA LYS A 33 -6.69 6.74 5.27
C LYS A 33 -7.12 7.12 3.86
N LEU A 34 -6.17 7.50 3.01
CA LEU A 34 -6.44 7.92 1.63
C LEU A 34 -6.92 6.77 0.75
N LEU A 35 -6.38 5.57 0.95
CA LEU A 35 -6.77 4.38 0.20
C LEU A 35 -8.04 3.72 0.77
N GLY A 36 -8.41 4.05 2.02
CA GLY A 36 -9.54 3.45 2.72
C GLY A 36 -9.29 1.96 3.03
N VAL A 37 -8.08 1.62 3.44
CA VAL A 37 -7.64 0.23 3.69
C VAL A 37 -7.55 -0.06 5.19
N GLU A 38 -7.77 -1.32 5.55
CA GLU A 38 -7.66 -1.82 6.93
C GLU A 38 -6.22 -2.27 7.22
N VAL A 39 -5.77 -2.14 8.46
CA VAL A 39 -4.47 -2.66 8.90
C VAL A 39 -4.68 -4.02 9.56
N ALA A 40 -4.08 -5.07 8.98
CA ALA A 40 -4.16 -6.42 9.50
C ALA A 40 -3.11 -6.75 10.56
N ALA A 41 -1.92 -6.16 10.44
CA ALA A 41 -0.76 -6.37 11.33
C ALA A 41 0.32 -5.31 11.06
N GLY A 42 1.30 -5.20 11.96
CA GLY A 42 2.49 -4.38 11.78
C GLY A 42 2.19 -2.89 11.82
N ALA A 43 1.14 -2.48 12.53
CA ALA A 43 0.66 -1.09 12.58
C ALA A 43 1.75 -0.10 13.02
N ARG A 44 2.70 -0.58 13.82
CA ARG A 44 3.88 0.20 14.21
C ARG A 44 4.62 0.71 12.99
N GLY A 45 4.87 -0.07 11.94
CA GLY A 45 5.62 0.44 10.78
C GLY A 45 4.92 1.50 9.90
N LEU A 46 3.72 1.97 10.25
CA LEU A 46 2.96 2.94 9.45
C LEU A 46 3.57 4.36 9.44
N GLU A 47 4.53 4.67 10.34
CA GLU A 47 5.27 5.93 10.24
C GLU A 47 6.29 5.98 9.10
N LYS A 48 6.65 4.82 8.52
CA LYS A 48 7.61 4.75 7.42
C LYS A 48 7.10 5.55 6.22
N GLU A 49 8.02 6.24 5.56
CA GLU A 49 7.74 6.97 4.34
C GLU A 49 7.51 6.01 3.17
N VAL A 50 6.51 6.30 2.34
CA VAL A 50 6.25 5.62 1.08
C VAL A 50 6.75 6.47 -0.08
N THR A 51 7.83 6.00 -0.71
CA THR A 51 8.54 6.73 -1.76
C THR A 51 8.13 6.30 -3.17
N SER A 52 7.69 5.05 -3.32
CA SER A 52 7.34 4.44 -4.60
C SER A 52 6.32 3.31 -4.44
N GLY A 53 5.86 2.73 -5.55
CA GLY A 53 4.97 1.58 -5.56
C GLY A 53 5.57 0.42 -6.37
N TYR A 54 5.27 -0.81 -5.95
CA TYR A 54 5.57 -2.03 -6.71
C TYR A 54 4.33 -2.91 -6.74
N CYS A 55 4.05 -3.55 -7.88
CA CYS A 55 2.92 -4.48 -8.02
C CYS A 55 3.43 -5.77 -8.65
N GLY A 56 3.10 -6.91 -8.05
CA GLY A 56 3.49 -8.21 -8.59
C GLY A 56 3.47 -9.31 -7.53
N ASP A 57 3.41 -10.56 -7.99
CA ASP A 57 3.30 -11.73 -7.12
C ASP A 57 4.52 -12.67 -7.23
N LEU A 58 5.37 -12.49 -8.22
CA LEU A 58 6.59 -13.29 -8.31
C LEU A 58 7.61 -12.77 -7.30
N LEU A 59 7.81 -13.48 -6.18
CA LEU A 59 8.68 -13.03 -5.09
C LEU A 59 10.10 -12.71 -5.55
N SER A 60 10.65 -13.49 -6.49
CA SER A 60 11.99 -13.24 -7.04
C SER A 60 12.09 -11.92 -7.80
N ASP A 61 11.03 -11.56 -8.52
CA ASP A 61 10.95 -10.30 -9.25
C ASP A 61 10.82 -9.11 -8.28
N VAL A 62 10.00 -9.23 -7.24
CA VAL A 62 9.89 -8.23 -6.17
C VAL A 62 11.24 -8.04 -5.46
N MET A 63 11.93 -9.13 -5.14
CA MET A 63 13.26 -9.08 -4.54
C MET A 63 14.29 -8.41 -5.46
N ALA A 64 14.23 -8.65 -6.77
CA ALA A 64 15.16 -8.02 -7.71
C ALA A 64 14.88 -6.53 -7.88
N ASN A 65 13.61 -6.15 -8.02
CA ASN A 65 13.25 -4.88 -8.65
C ASN A 65 12.54 -3.86 -7.73
N ALA A 66 11.93 -4.29 -6.61
CA ALA A 66 11.28 -3.35 -5.70
C ALA A 66 12.31 -2.40 -5.08
N LYS A 67 11.96 -1.12 -4.98
CA LYS A 67 12.80 -0.09 -4.37
C LYS A 67 12.56 -0.03 -2.86
N GLU A 68 13.57 0.39 -2.13
CA GLU A 68 13.44 0.73 -0.71
C GLU A 68 12.34 1.80 -0.52
N GLY A 69 11.55 1.65 0.54
CA GLY A 69 10.41 2.52 0.82
C GLY A 69 9.22 2.32 -0.13
N ALA A 70 9.24 1.31 -1.02
CA ALA A 70 8.09 1.02 -1.85
C ALA A 70 6.93 0.44 -1.03
N ILE A 71 5.71 0.79 -1.42
CA ILE A 71 4.51 0.04 -1.04
C ILE A 71 4.28 -1.08 -2.06
N TRP A 72 4.14 -2.32 -1.59
CA TRP A 72 4.03 -3.48 -2.46
C TRP A 72 2.61 -4.04 -2.49
N VAL A 73 2.01 -4.10 -3.67
CA VAL A 73 0.69 -4.68 -3.90
C VAL A 73 0.82 -6.12 -4.41
N THR A 74 0.18 -7.07 -3.73
CA THR A 74 0.21 -8.50 -4.05
C THR A 74 -1.09 -9.19 -3.66
N ILE A 75 -1.37 -10.37 -4.21
CA ILE A 75 -2.41 -11.29 -3.74
C ILE A 75 -1.88 -12.41 -2.85
N GLN A 76 -0.56 -12.49 -2.64
CA GLN A 76 0.04 -13.48 -1.74
C GLN A 76 -0.17 -13.08 -0.29
N SER A 77 -0.58 -14.04 0.54
CA SER A 77 -1.00 -13.79 1.93
C SER A 77 -0.25 -14.65 2.97
N HIS A 78 0.87 -15.24 2.57
CA HIS A 78 1.70 -16.10 3.42
C HIS A 78 2.99 -15.41 3.85
N GLN A 79 3.64 -15.92 4.89
CA GLN A 79 4.75 -15.27 5.61
C GLN A 79 5.99 -14.86 4.80
N ASN A 80 6.15 -15.38 3.57
CA ASN A 80 7.29 -15.02 2.72
C ASN A 80 7.18 -13.59 2.22
N ILE A 81 5.97 -13.05 2.09
CA ILE A 81 5.78 -11.63 1.71
C ILE A 81 6.42 -10.71 2.76
N VAL A 82 6.33 -11.07 4.05
CA VAL A 82 6.93 -10.29 5.13
C VAL A 82 8.45 -10.39 5.06
N ALA A 83 9.01 -11.59 4.85
CA ALA A 83 10.45 -11.78 4.72
C ALA A 83 11.04 -10.95 3.56
N VAL A 84 10.38 -10.96 2.39
CA VAL A 84 10.77 -10.14 1.24
C VAL A 84 10.68 -8.65 1.55
N ALA A 85 9.60 -8.22 2.22
CA ALA A 85 9.42 -6.82 2.58
C ALA A 85 10.50 -6.31 3.54
N VAL A 86 10.90 -7.13 4.52
CA VAL A 86 12.03 -6.82 5.42
C VAL A 86 13.33 -6.71 4.63
N LEU A 87 13.66 -7.74 3.83
CA LEU A 87 14.88 -7.79 3.04
C LEU A 87 15.04 -6.57 2.12
N LYS A 88 13.94 -6.12 1.52
CA LYS A 88 13.89 -5.00 0.59
C LYS A 88 13.62 -3.64 1.24
N ARG A 89 13.48 -3.60 2.58
CA ARG A 89 13.13 -2.39 3.35
C ARG A 89 11.91 -1.69 2.76
N LEU A 90 10.87 -2.48 2.49
CA LEU A 90 9.60 -1.96 1.98
C LEU A 90 8.84 -1.23 3.09
N ALA A 91 8.05 -0.24 2.69
CA ALA A 91 7.29 0.57 3.64
C ALA A 91 6.02 -0.15 4.13
N ALA A 92 5.34 -0.89 3.24
CA ALA A 92 4.13 -1.65 3.56
C ALA A 92 3.81 -2.68 2.46
N ILE A 93 2.96 -3.65 2.81
CA ILE A 93 2.36 -4.63 1.91
C ILE A 93 0.86 -4.36 1.83
N VAL A 94 0.28 -4.36 0.62
CA VAL A 94 -1.16 -4.25 0.39
C VAL A 94 -1.65 -5.55 -0.25
N LEU A 95 -2.54 -6.23 0.47
CA LEU A 95 -3.23 -7.41 -0.02
C LEU A 95 -4.44 -7.00 -0.86
N ALA A 96 -4.39 -7.31 -2.14
CA ALA A 96 -5.47 -7.07 -3.08
C ALA A 96 -6.52 -8.18 -3.03
N ASN A 97 -7.70 -7.93 -3.63
CA ASN A 97 -8.78 -8.91 -3.81
C ASN A 97 -9.29 -9.54 -2.51
N SER A 98 -9.41 -8.76 -1.43
CA SER A 98 -9.90 -9.22 -0.12
C SER A 98 -9.12 -10.40 0.45
N ARG A 99 -7.84 -10.51 0.09
CA ARG A 99 -6.93 -11.52 0.66
C ARG A 99 -6.70 -11.21 2.13
N ILE A 100 -6.62 -12.26 2.94
CA ILE A 100 -6.43 -12.16 4.40
C ILE A 100 -5.16 -12.94 4.75
N PRO A 101 -4.21 -12.34 5.49
CA PRO A 101 -3.03 -13.05 5.93
C PRO A 101 -3.40 -14.05 7.02
N ASP A 102 -2.76 -15.22 6.98
CA ASP A 102 -2.83 -16.18 8.07
C ASP A 102 -2.18 -15.63 9.36
N GLU A 103 -2.43 -16.30 10.49
CA GLU A 103 -1.98 -15.84 11.80
C GLU A 103 -0.45 -15.78 11.90
N GLU A 104 0.25 -16.74 11.29
CA GLU A 104 1.71 -16.75 11.25
C GLU A 104 2.26 -15.53 10.52
N THR A 105 1.64 -15.17 9.39
CA THR A 105 1.97 -13.98 8.60
C THR A 105 1.72 -12.70 9.40
N ARG A 106 0.60 -12.62 10.14
CA ARG A 106 0.29 -11.47 11.02
C ARG A 106 1.32 -11.34 12.13
N ALA A 107 1.62 -12.44 12.83
CA ALA A 107 2.59 -12.45 13.93
C ALA A 107 3.98 -12.02 13.44
N LYS A 108 4.43 -12.52 12.28
CA LYS A 108 5.70 -12.13 11.67
C LYS A 108 5.72 -10.66 11.26
N ALA A 109 4.64 -10.17 10.64
CA ALA A 109 4.51 -8.76 10.27
C ALA A 109 4.56 -7.82 11.48
N GLU A 110 3.93 -8.22 12.61
CA GLU A 110 3.95 -7.46 13.85
C GLU A 110 5.35 -7.45 14.48
N ALA A 111 6.04 -8.58 14.50
CA ALA A 111 7.41 -8.70 15.02
C ALA A 111 8.41 -7.84 14.22
N GLU A 112 8.31 -7.87 12.89
CA GLU A 112 9.20 -7.15 11.97
C GLU A 112 8.81 -5.68 11.75
N GLY A 113 7.63 -5.26 12.22
CA GLY A 113 7.10 -3.92 12.00
C GLY A 113 6.87 -3.62 10.51
N ILE A 114 6.34 -4.60 9.77
CA ILE A 114 5.93 -4.45 8.37
C ILE A 114 4.40 -4.35 8.32
N PRO A 115 3.83 -3.18 7.97
CA PRO A 115 2.39 -3.05 7.83
C PRO A 115 1.84 -3.97 6.73
N ILE A 116 0.81 -4.74 7.07
CA ILE A 116 -0.03 -5.44 6.10
C ILE A 116 -1.38 -4.73 6.03
N LEU A 117 -1.74 -4.24 4.84
CA LEU A 117 -2.95 -3.51 4.56
C LEU A 117 -3.91 -4.36 3.72
N LEU A 118 -5.21 -4.30 4.00
CA LEU A 118 -6.23 -5.08 3.30
C LEU A 118 -7.06 -4.19 2.38
N SER A 119 -7.27 -4.65 1.15
CA SER A 119 -8.13 -3.98 0.18
C SER A 119 -9.02 -4.96 -0.56
N ALA A 120 -10.29 -4.62 -0.71
CA ALA A 120 -11.22 -5.34 -1.58
C ALA A 120 -10.96 -5.07 -3.08
N LEU A 121 -10.13 -4.07 -3.40
CA LEU A 121 -9.81 -3.68 -4.77
C LEU A 121 -8.79 -4.62 -5.40
N GLY A 122 -8.80 -4.69 -6.74
CA GLY A 122 -7.75 -5.35 -7.50
C GLY A 122 -6.46 -4.54 -7.56
N ALA A 123 -5.35 -5.22 -7.84
CA ALA A 123 -4.02 -4.61 -7.90
C ALA A 123 -3.96 -3.39 -8.84
N TYR A 124 -4.61 -3.47 -10.00
CA TYR A 124 -4.69 -2.36 -10.96
C TYR A 124 -5.36 -1.10 -10.38
N GLN A 125 -6.48 -1.27 -9.66
CA GLN A 125 -7.20 -0.15 -9.06
C GLN A 125 -6.40 0.48 -7.92
N ILE A 126 -5.71 -0.34 -7.12
CA ILE A 126 -4.82 0.12 -6.05
C ILE A 126 -3.66 0.90 -6.66
N ALA A 127 -3.00 0.35 -7.69
CA ALA A 127 -1.91 1.02 -8.39
C ALA A 127 -2.35 2.38 -8.98
N GLY A 128 -3.53 2.45 -9.60
CA GLY A 128 -4.10 3.69 -10.11
C GLY A 128 -4.26 4.75 -9.02
N ARG A 129 -4.83 4.38 -7.87
CA ARG A 129 -4.97 5.30 -6.72
C ARG A 129 -3.62 5.76 -6.18
N LEU A 130 -2.66 4.85 -6.03
CA LEU A 130 -1.29 5.21 -5.60
C LEU A 130 -0.65 6.22 -6.56
N TYR A 131 -0.80 6.01 -7.87
CA TYR A 131 -0.27 6.92 -8.88
C TYR A 131 -0.98 8.29 -8.91
N GLU A 132 -2.30 8.32 -8.71
CA GLU A 132 -3.09 9.56 -8.54
C GLU A 132 -2.59 10.37 -7.34
N LEU A 133 -2.23 9.70 -6.24
CA LEU A 133 -1.60 10.30 -5.05
C LEU A 133 -0.15 10.76 -5.27
N GLY A 134 0.42 10.51 -6.44
CA GLY A 134 1.76 10.94 -6.82
C GLY A 134 2.88 10.01 -6.34
N ILE A 135 2.56 8.78 -5.93
CA ILE A 135 3.56 7.78 -5.57
C ILE A 135 4.12 7.16 -6.84
N GLY A 136 5.45 7.09 -6.94
CA GLY A 136 6.13 6.47 -8.09
C GLY A 136 6.01 7.24 -9.40
N ARG A 137 5.63 8.53 -9.39
CA ARG A 137 5.71 9.38 -10.58
C ARG A 137 7.16 9.53 -11.00
N ILE A 138 7.50 8.93 -12.15
CA ILE A 138 8.76 9.16 -12.85
C ILE A 138 8.56 10.46 -13.65
N GLU A 139 9.41 11.45 -13.45
CA GLU A 139 9.43 12.65 -14.30
C GLU A 139 9.85 12.21 -15.71
N ALA A 140 9.06 12.60 -16.71
CA ALA A 140 9.37 12.39 -18.12
C ALA A 140 10.34 13.45 -18.62
#